data_AF-A0A098TGC7-F1
#
_entry.id   AF-A0A098TGC7-F1
#
_cell.length_a   1.000
_cell.length_b   1.000
_cell.length_c   1.000
_cell.angle_alpha   90.00
_cell.angle_beta   90.00
_cell.angle_gamma   90.00
#
_symmetry.space_group_name_H-M   'P 1'
#
loop_
_entity.id
_entity.type
_entity.pdbx_description
1 polymer ?
#
loop_
_entity_poly.entity_id
_entity_poly.type
_entity_poly.pdbx_seq_one_letter_code
_entity_poly.pdbx_strand_id
1 'polypeptide(L)'
;MNRQRQRFRWGIGVFMGAFLTLGVFGGWSPPPLSLAQSSLRVQDAWKQVYQQLPTLPLENQYVSLGTGKVNPNDTLVGRLIRYHLYVKGRPAQYRLDWKLTLADYLEANELMIESAYPGEGFLTINPMVGDRAAIRRLNRAQRDALVQVLVNTFNLNRPSTPINTPVPSPSHSPSPVSTPSLPGAPRPGDAHLLLP
;
A
#
# COMPACT_ATOMS: atom_id res chain seq x y z
N MET A 1 -35.86 -40.76 -32.70
CA MET A 1 -36.06 -41.74 -31.60
C MET A 1 -35.61 -41.12 -30.28
N ASN A 2 -36.55 -40.68 -29.44
CA ASN A 2 -37.00 -41.32 -28.18
C ASN A 2 -35.98 -41.18 -27.02
N ARG A 3 -36.13 -40.14 -26.19
CA ARG A 3 -36.80 -40.15 -24.85
C ARG A 3 -36.05 -41.01 -23.81
N GLN A 4 -35.50 -40.39 -22.77
CA GLN A 4 -36.26 -40.25 -21.51
C GLN A 4 -35.57 -39.32 -20.51
N ARG A 5 -36.39 -38.44 -19.95
CA ARG A 5 -36.12 -37.58 -18.80
C ARG A 5 -36.40 -38.40 -17.54
N GLN A 6 -35.49 -38.39 -16.57
CA GLN A 6 -35.79 -38.79 -15.21
C GLN A 6 -35.71 -37.55 -14.32
N ARG A 7 -36.89 -37.09 -13.92
CA ARG A 7 -37.12 -35.98 -12.97
C ARG A 7 -37.13 -36.61 -11.59
N PHE A 8 -36.14 -36.30 -10.75
CA PHE A 8 -36.21 -36.66 -9.33
C PHE A 8 -36.81 -35.50 -8.54
N ARG A 9 -38.05 -35.69 -8.10
CA ARG A 9 -38.74 -34.85 -7.10
C ARG A 9 -38.57 -35.55 -5.75
N TRP A 10 -37.93 -34.88 -4.80
CA TRP A 10 -38.15 -35.04 -3.36
C TRP A 10 -38.45 -33.62 -2.87
N GLY A 11 -39.57 -33.30 -2.25
CA GLY A 11 -40.22 -34.04 -1.17
C GLY A 11 -40.01 -33.20 0.09
N ILE A 12 -40.78 -32.12 0.21
CA ILE A 12 -40.77 -31.18 1.34
C ILE A 12 -41.23 -31.94 2.59
N GLY A 13 -40.33 -32.15 3.54
CA GLY A 13 -40.64 -32.59 4.90
C GLY A 13 -40.60 -31.39 5.84
N VAL A 14 -41.77 -30.86 6.18
CA VAL A 14 -41.95 -29.90 7.28
C VAL A 14 -41.90 -30.70 8.58
N PHE A 15 -40.90 -30.44 9.43
CA PHE A 15 -40.93 -30.81 10.84
C PHE A 15 -41.04 -29.54 11.69
N MET A 16 -42.25 -29.30 12.19
CA MET A 16 -42.53 -28.43 13.32
C MET A 16 -41.95 -29.08 14.58
N GLY A 17 -40.85 -28.53 15.08
CA GLY A 17 -40.30 -28.84 16.39
C GLY A 17 -40.13 -27.54 17.15
N ALA A 18 -41.17 -27.15 17.89
CA ALA A 18 -41.09 -26.08 18.87
C ALA A 18 -40.30 -26.57 20.08
N PHE A 19 -39.09 -26.05 20.28
CA PHE A 19 -38.39 -26.11 21.56
C PHE A 19 -38.08 -24.69 22.02
N LEU A 20 -38.78 -24.31 23.08
CA LEU A 20 -38.63 -23.08 23.81
C LEU A 20 -37.70 -23.40 24.99
N THR A 21 -36.42 -23.04 24.88
CA THR A 21 -35.50 -23.00 26.02
C THR A 21 -34.79 -21.65 26.06
N LEU A 22 -35.13 -20.87 27.07
CA LEU A 22 -34.40 -19.70 27.53
C LEU A 22 -32.98 -20.13 27.94
N GLY A 23 -31.99 -19.74 27.16
CA GLY A 23 -30.58 -19.86 27.50
C GLY A 23 -29.85 -18.60 27.05
N VAL A 24 -29.80 -17.60 27.93
CA VAL A 24 -28.95 -16.41 27.76
C VAL A 24 -27.50 -16.84 27.91
N PHE A 25 -26.89 -17.30 26.82
CA PHE A 25 -25.43 -17.37 26.71
C PHE A 25 -24.97 -16.07 26.04
N GLY A 26 -24.34 -15.19 26.84
CA GLY A 26 -23.64 -14.01 26.35
C GLY A 26 -22.52 -14.45 25.42
N GLY A 27 -22.81 -14.42 24.12
CA GLY A 27 -21.84 -14.70 23.07
C GLY A 27 -20.74 -13.66 23.10
N TRP A 28 -19.57 -14.06 23.59
CA TRP A 28 -18.34 -13.33 23.32
C TRP A 28 -18.00 -13.55 21.85
N SER A 29 -18.56 -12.72 20.98
CA SER A 29 -18.13 -12.64 19.59
C SER A 29 -16.76 -11.96 19.58
N PRO A 30 -15.66 -12.65 19.22
CA PRO A 30 -14.41 -11.94 18.96
C PRO A 30 -14.66 -10.94 17.81
N PRO A 31 -14.13 -9.71 17.89
CA PRO A 31 -14.27 -8.77 16.78
C PRO A 31 -13.71 -9.42 15.52
N PRO A 32 -14.38 -9.28 14.35
CA PRO A 32 -13.85 -9.81 13.11
C PRO A 32 -12.49 -9.16 12.85
N LEU A 33 -11.44 -9.98 12.79
CA LEU A 33 -10.12 -9.54 12.34
C LEU A 33 -10.25 -9.11 10.88
N SER A 34 -10.45 -7.81 10.64
CA SER A 34 -10.51 -7.25 9.28
C SER A 34 -9.10 -7.13 8.70
N LEU A 35 -8.56 -8.26 8.22
CA LEU A 35 -7.28 -8.34 7.52
C LEU A 35 -7.42 -8.10 6.00
N ALA A 36 -8.65 -7.99 5.48
CA ALA A 36 -8.92 -7.92 4.05
C ALA A 36 -8.88 -6.50 3.45
N GLN A 37 -9.03 -5.45 4.26
CA GLN A 37 -9.10 -4.07 3.75
C GLN A 37 -7.73 -3.50 3.32
N SER A 38 -6.62 -4.02 3.85
CA SER A 38 -5.27 -3.52 3.54
C SER A 38 -4.66 -4.13 2.27
N SER A 39 -4.87 -5.42 2.01
CA SER A 39 -4.31 -6.10 0.82
C SER A 39 -4.98 -5.66 -0.49
N LEU A 40 -6.31 -5.52 -0.47
CA LEU A 40 -7.09 -4.99 -1.59
C LEU A 40 -6.68 -3.55 -1.94
N ARG A 41 -6.30 -2.75 -0.94
CA ARG A 41 -5.76 -1.39 -1.13
C ARG A 41 -4.43 -1.37 -1.88
N VAL A 42 -3.51 -2.30 -1.60
CA VAL A 42 -2.21 -2.36 -2.30
C VAL A 42 -2.39 -2.76 -3.76
N GLN A 43 -3.26 -3.75 -4.02
CA GLN A 43 -3.50 -4.26 -5.38
C GLN A 43 -4.11 -3.21 -6.32
N ASP A 44 -4.90 -2.29 -5.78
CA ASP A 44 -5.58 -1.24 -6.55
C ASP A 44 -4.96 0.16 -6.42
N ALA A 45 -3.93 0.35 -5.58
CA ALA A 45 -3.28 1.64 -5.34
C ALA A 45 -2.79 2.32 -6.63
N TRP A 46 -2.33 1.55 -7.61
CA TRP A 46 -1.87 2.06 -8.91
C TRP A 46 -2.97 2.85 -9.63
N LYS A 47 -4.25 2.48 -9.49
CA LYS A 47 -5.38 3.19 -10.11
C LYS A 47 -5.45 4.64 -9.62
N GLN A 48 -5.28 4.85 -8.30
CA GLN A 48 -5.26 6.19 -7.70
C GLN A 48 -4.08 7.02 -8.19
N VAL A 49 -2.93 6.38 -8.42
CA VAL A 49 -1.75 7.06 -8.96
C VAL A 49 -2.02 7.54 -10.40
N TYR A 50 -2.54 6.68 -11.28
CA TYR A 50 -2.85 7.08 -12.66
C TYR A 50 -4.01 8.08 -12.75
N GLN A 51 -4.94 8.08 -11.80
CA GLN A 51 -5.95 9.15 -11.70
C GLN A 51 -5.32 10.52 -11.46
N GLN A 52 -4.27 10.59 -10.65
CA GLN A 52 -3.57 11.85 -10.34
C GLN A 52 -2.48 12.20 -11.38
N LEU A 53 -1.92 11.19 -12.07
CA LEU A 53 -0.87 11.33 -13.07
C LEU A 53 -1.25 10.61 -14.37
N PRO A 54 -2.27 11.10 -15.11
CA PRO A 54 -2.83 10.41 -16.27
C PRO A 54 -1.88 10.31 -17.47
N THR A 55 -0.82 11.11 -17.48
CA THR A 55 0.19 11.11 -18.55
C THR A 55 1.35 10.14 -18.31
N LEU A 56 1.37 9.44 -17.16
CA LEU A 56 2.38 8.41 -16.91
C LEU A 56 2.20 7.23 -17.88
N PRO A 57 3.29 6.66 -18.40
CA PRO A 57 3.22 5.46 -19.23
C PRO A 57 2.62 4.29 -18.44
N LEU A 58 1.74 3.54 -19.09
CA LEU A 58 1.07 2.38 -18.49
C LEU A 58 1.95 1.14 -18.49
N GLU A 59 2.79 0.93 -19.51
CA GLU A 59 3.60 -0.28 -19.72
C GLU A 59 2.80 -1.57 -19.44
N ASN A 60 1.62 -1.72 -20.04
CA ASN A 60 0.68 -2.81 -19.73
C ASN A 60 0.35 -3.72 -20.93
N GLN A 61 1.26 -3.80 -21.90
CA GLN A 61 1.10 -4.62 -23.11
C GLN A 61 1.68 -6.03 -22.96
N TYR A 62 2.02 -6.44 -21.73
CA TYR A 62 2.64 -7.74 -21.47
C TYR A 62 1.61 -8.88 -21.46
N VAL A 63 1.97 -9.97 -22.15
CA VAL A 63 1.13 -11.17 -22.27
C VAL A 63 1.39 -12.11 -21.10
N SER A 64 0.32 -12.54 -20.42
CA SER A 64 0.37 -13.52 -19.34
C SER A 64 0.61 -14.93 -19.88
N LEU A 65 1.50 -15.68 -19.22
CA LEU A 65 1.77 -17.09 -19.53
C LEU A 65 0.56 -17.99 -19.29
N GLY A 66 -0.23 -17.71 -18.25
CA GLY A 66 -1.38 -18.56 -17.89
C GLY A 66 -2.57 -18.40 -18.83
N THR A 67 -2.81 -17.19 -19.35
CA THR A 67 -4.00 -16.91 -20.17
C THR A 67 -3.69 -16.72 -21.66
N GLY A 68 -2.42 -16.51 -22.02
CA GLY A 68 -2.01 -16.14 -23.38
C GLY A 68 -2.54 -14.77 -23.83
N LYS A 69 -3.07 -13.96 -22.91
CA LYS A 69 -3.66 -12.64 -23.21
C LYS A 69 -2.90 -11.53 -22.51
N VAL A 70 -2.98 -10.33 -23.06
CA VAL A 70 -2.48 -9.11 -22.41
C VAL A 70 -3.21 -8.92 -21.07
N ASN A 71 -2.45 -8.63 -20.01
CA ASN A 71 -3.03 -8.29 -18.71
C ASN A 71 -3.10 -6.76 -18.54
N PRO A 72 -4.28 -6.13 -18.73
CA PRO A 72 -4.40 -4.67 -18.69
C PRO A 72 -4.12 -4.07 -17.30
N ASN A 73 -4.21 -4.89 -16.24
CA ASN A 73 -3.97 -4.47 -14.87
C ASN A 73 -2.50 -4.58 -14.45
N ASP A 74 -1.64 -5.15 -15.31
CA ASP A 74 -0.21 -5.23 -15.07
C ASP A 74 0.49 -3.96 -15.59
N THR A 75 0.43 -2.90 -14.80
CA THR A 75 0.94 -1.57 -15.15
C THR A 75 2.33 -1.31 -14.57
N LEU A 76 3.05 -0.34 -15.13
CA LEU A 76 4.33 0.19 -14.62
C LEU A 76 4.22 0.51 -13.13
N VAL A 77 3.25 1.33 -12.74
CA VAL A 77 3.09 1.73 -11.34
C VAL A 77 2.71 0.53 -10.46
N GLY A 78 1.88 -0.40 -10.97
CA GLY A 78 1.55 -1.62 -10.25
C GLY A 78 2.78 -2.47 -9.93
N ARG A 79 3.67 -2.66 -10.91
CA ARG A 79 4.94 -3.37 -10.71
C ARG A 79 5.91 -2.59 -9.82
N LEU A 80 6.02 -1.27 -9.98
CA LEU A 80 6.85 -0.41 -9.12
C LEU A 80 6.44 -0.51 -7.65
N ILE A 81 5.14 -0.47 -7.35
CA ILE A 81 4.60 -0.63 -5.99
C ILE A 81 4.95 -2.02 -5.44
N ARG A 82 4.75 -3.10 -6.23
CA ARG A 82 5.10 -4.47 -5.81
C ARG A 82 6.60 -4.63 -5.59
N TYR A 83 7.42 -4.04 -6.44
CA TYR A 83 8.87 -4.05 -6.30
C TYR A 83 9.30 -3.37 -5.00
N HIS A 84 8.78 -2.18 -4.72
CA HIS A 84 9.05 -1.44 -3.48
C HIS A 84 8.65 -2.24 -2.24
N LEU A 85 7.42 -2.75 -2.21
CA LEU A 85 6.85 -3.40 -1.02
C LEU A 85 7.36 -4.82 -0.79
N TYR A 86 7.49 -5.62 -1.84
CA TYR A 86 7.68 -7.07 -1.71
C TYR A 86 9.07 -7.53 -2.14
N VAL A 87 9.71 -6.86 -3.09
CA VAL A 87 11.07 -7.22 -3.52
C VAL A 87 12.09 -6.53 -2.64
N LYS A 88 11.91 -5.23 -2.38
CA LYS A 88 12.82 -4.47 -1.51
C LYS A 88 12.40 -4.41 -0.05
N GLY A 89 11.14 -4.69 0.28
CA GLY A 89 10.64 -4.60 1.65
C GLY A 89 10.64 -3.17 2.21
N ARG A 90 10.56 -2.16 1.35
CA ARG A 90 10.62 -0.75 1.76
C ARG A 90 9.25 -0.27 2.30
N PRO A 91 9.23 0.56 3.36
CA PRO A 91 7.97 1.09 3.88
C PRO A 91 7.38 2.19 2.98
N ALA A 92 6.13 2.02 2.58
CA ALA A 92 5.46 2.93 1.64
C ALA A 92 5.12 4.33 2.21
N GLN A 93 5.17 4.52 3.53
CA GLN A 93 4.86 5.83 4.14
C GLN A 93 5.96 6.88 3.94
N TYR A 94 7.19 6.46 3.59
CA TYR A 94 8.34 7.34 3.60
C TYR A 94 8.74 7.77 2.19
N ARG A 95 8.85 9.09 2.01
CA ARG A 95 9.29 9.70 0.74
C ARG A 95 10.68 9.25 0.32
N LEU A 96 11.60 9.07 1.28
CA LEU A 96 12.97 8.65 1.00
C LEU A 96 13.00 7.27 0.34
N ASP A 97 12.26 6.31 0.88
CA ASP A 97 12.19 4.95 0.36
C ASP A 97 11.70 4.88 -1.09
N TRP A 98 10.70 5.69 -1.45
CA TRP A 98 10.26 5.79 -2.85
C TRP A 98 11.33 6.39 -3.74
N LYS A 99 12.12 7.36 -3.24
CA LYS A 99 13.25 7.90 -4.00
C LYS A 99 14.36 6.87 -4.20
N LEU A 100 14.65 6.05 -3.19
CA LEU A 100 15.60 4.94 -3.33
C LEU A 100 15.10 3.92 -4.35
N THR A 101 13.81 3.59 -4.33
CA THR A 101 13.21 2.75 -5.39
C THR A 101 13.40 3.37 -6.78
N LEU A 102 13.10 4.64 -6.98
CA LEU A 102 13.36 5.26 -8.29
C LEU A 102 14.84 5.28 -8.66
N ALA A 103 15.73 5.42 -7.66
CA ALA A 103 17.17 5.30 -7.90
C ALA A 103 17.55 3.89 -8.36
N ASP A 104 16.95 2.83 -7.82
CA ASP A 104 17.15 1.45 -8.32
C ASP A 104 16.81 1.34 -9.82
N TYR A 105 15.65 1.86 -10.24
CA TYR A 105 15.25 1.87 -11.67
C TYR A 105 16.23 2.64 -12.56
N LEU A 106 16.82 3.71 -12.02
CA LEU A 106 17.79 4.55 -12.71
C LEU A 106 19.23 4.02 -12.67
N GLU A 107 19.49 2.82 -12.12
CA GLU A 107 20.86 2.34 -11.81
C GLU A 107 21.65 3.27 -10.86
N ALA A 108 20.90 4.10 -10.13
CA ALA A 108 21.31 5.07 -9.12
C ALA A 108 21.81 4.51 -7.77
N ASN A 109 21.33 3.31 -7.40
CA ASN A 109 21.38 2.81 -6.03
C ASN A 109 21.70 1.31 -5.97
N GLU A 110 20.69 0.44 -6.12
CA GLU A 110 20.90 -1.02 -6.07
C GLU A 110 20.65 -1.68 -7.43
N LEU A 111 21.36 -2.78 -7.69
CA LEU A 111 21.12 -3.62 -8.87
C LEU A 111 19.73 -4.27 -8.77
N MET A 112 18.96 -4.18 -9.86
CA MET A 112 17.70 -4.90 -10.00
C MET A 112 17.97 -6.27 -10.62
N ILE A 113 17.45 -7.33 -9.99
CA ILE A 113 17.62 -8.71 -10.46
C ILE A 113 16.36 -9.13 -11.22
N GLU A 114 16.53 -9.55 -12.49
CA GLU A 114 15.42 -9.95 -13.37
C GLU A 114 14.57 -11.07 -12.77
N SER A 115 15.23 -12.09 -12.21
CA SER A 115 14.56 -13.27 -11.65
C SER A 115 13.68 -12.98 -10.43
N ALA A 116 13.81 -11.80 -9.82
CA ALA A 116 13.00 -11.35 -8.70
C ALA A 116 12.06 -10.19 -9.07
N TYR A 117 12.07 -9.74 -10.32
CA TYR A 117 11.30 -8.58 -10.74
C TYR A 117 9.80 -8.93 -10.86
N PRO A 118 8.87 -8.03 -10.46
CA PRO A 118 7.45 -8.28 -10.65
C PRO A 118 7.12 -8.47 -12.14
N GLY A 119 6.51 -9.60 -12.48
CA GLY A 119 6.31 -10.01 -13.87
C GLY A 119 6.99 -11.33 -14.20
N GLU A 120 8.08 -11.63 -13.48
CA GLU A 120 8.84 -12.84 -13.70
C GLU A 120 8.02 -14.09 -13.36
N GLY A 121 8.13 -15.11 -14.21
CA GLY A 121 7.47 -16.40 -14.04
C GLY A 121 5.97 -16.44 -14.39
N PHE A 122 5.33 -15.30 -14.68
CA PHE A 122 3.92 -15.26 -15.09
C PHE A 122 3.62 -14.38 -16.31
N LEU A 123 4.59 -13.57 -16.76
CA LEU A 123 4.56 -12.88 -18.04
C LEU A 123 5.51 -13.57 -19.02
N THR A 124 5.16 -13.51 -20.30
CA THR A 124 5.97 -14.06 -21.41
C THR A 124 7.31 -13.37 -21.58
N ILE A 125 7.38 -12.08 -21.24
CA ILE A 125 8.58 -11.25 -21.30
C ILE A 125 8.70 -10.53 -19.95
N ASN A 126 9.90 -10.54 -19.38
CA ASN A 126 10.17 -9.79 -18.16
C ASN A 126 10.09 -8.28 -18.42
N PRO A 127 9.22 -7.54 -17.70
CA PRO A 127 8.98 -6.12 -17.97
C PRO A 127 10.08 -5.18 -17.47
N MET A 128 11.11 -5.67 -16.76
CA MET A 128 12.11 -4.84 -16.08
C MET A 128 12.78 -3.83 -17.01
N VAL A 129 13.25 -4.27 -18.19
CA VAL A 129 13.97 -3.38 -19.13
C VAL A 129 13.06 -2.25 -19.63
N GLY A 130 11.81 -2.59 -20.00
CA GLY A 130 10.82 -1.62 -20.45
C GLY A 130 10.47 -0.61 -19.36
N ASP A 131 10.25 -1.08 -18.13
CA ASP A 131 9.91 -0.22 -17.00
C ASP A 131 11.05 0.73 -16.63
N ARG A 132 12.30 0.26 -16.68
CA ARG A 132 13.47 1.11 -16.45
C ARG A 132 13.60 2.18 -17.53
N ALA A 133 13.34 1.83 -18.79
CA ALA A 133 13.30 2.81 -19.88
C ALA A 133 12.18 3.85 -19.66
N ALA A 134 11.00 3.42 -19.23
CA ALA A 134 9.87 4.32 -18.93
C ALA A 134 10.22 5.30 -17.81
N ILE A 135 10.77 4.83 -16.68
CA ILE A 135 11.20 5.68 -15.56
C ILE A 135 12.36 6.61 -15.95
N ARG A 136 13.28 6.15 -16.81
CA ARG A 136 14.40 6.97 -17.31
C ARG A 136 13.94 8.12 -18.19
N ARG A 137 12.85 7.95 -18.95
CA ARG A 137 12.24 9.01 -19.77
C ARG A 137 11.57 10.11 -18.94
N LEU A 138 11.21 9.83 -17.68
CA LEU A 138 10.65 10.84 -16.79
C LEU A 138 11.72 11.88 -16.41
N ASN A 139 11.37 13.16 -16.54
CA ASN A 139 12.21 14.24 -16.05
C ASN A 139 12.16 14.32 -14.51
N ARG A 140 13.02 15.16 -13.92
CA ARG A 140 13.13 15.30 -12.46
C ARG A 140 11.78 15.66 -11.82
N ALA A 141 11.04 16.62 -12.38
CA ALA A 141 9.76 17.07 -11.84
C ALA A 141 8.70 15.96 -11.89
N GLN A 142 8.65 15.19 -12.98
CA GLN A 142 7.74 14.04 -13.11
C GLN A 142 8.06 12.94 -12.09
N ARG A 143 9.34 12.68 -11.85
CA ARG A 143 9.77 11.71 -10.81
C ARG A 143 9.40 12.18 -9.41
N ASP A 144 9.60 13.47 -9.10
CA ASP A 144 9.21 14.04 -7.81
C ASP A 144 7.68 14.02 -7.62
N ALA A 145 6.91 14.29 -8.68
CA ALA A 145 5.45 14.18 -8.66
C ALA A 145 4.98 12.73 -8.43
N LEU A 146 5.58 11.76 -9.13
CA LEU A 146 5.30 10.33 -8.92
C LEU A 146 5.55 9.92 -7.46
N VAL A 147 6.70 10.29 -6.89
CA VAL A 147 7.03 10.02 -5.49
C VAL A 147 6.00 10.64 -4.55
N GLN A 148 5.62 11.90 -4.79
CA GLN A 148 4.64 12.59 -3.95
C GLN A 148 3.28 11.88 -3.95
N VAL A 149 2.81 11.49 -5.14
CA VAL A 149 1.53 10.79 -5.29
C VAL A 149 1.57 9.42 -4.63
N LEU A 150 2.66 8.65 -4.80
CA LEU A 150 2.84 7.37 -4.12
C LEU A 150 2.75 7.51 -2.60
N VAL A 151 3.50 8.44 -2.00
CA VAL A 151 3.46 8.70 -0.56
C VAL A 151 2.05 9.09 -0.10
N ASN A 152 1.38 9.98 -0.82
CA ASN A 152 0.02 10.42 -0.49
C ASN A 152 -0.96 9.24 -0.54
N THR A 153 -0.88 8.39 -1.57
CA THR A 153 -1.72 7.21 -1.73
C THR A 153 -1.61 6.25 -0.54
N PHE A 154 -0.42 6.05 0.01
CA PHE A 154 -0.24 5.13 1.14
C PHE A 154 -0.49 5.79 2.52
N ASN A 155 -0.36 7.12 2.63
CA ASN A 155 -0.65 7.84 3.87
C ASN A 155 -2.14 8.15 4.07
N LEU A 156 -2.87 8.50 3.00
CA LEU A 156 -4.33 8.76 3.06
C LEU A 156 -5.15 7.49 3.35
N ASN A 157 -4.56 6.33 3.05
CA ASN A 157 -5.20 5.03 3.21
C ASN A 157 -4.89 4.37 4.57
N ARG A 158 -4.59 5.15 5.61
CA ARG A 158 -4.50 4.64 6.98
C ARG A 158 -5.91 4.56 7.59
N PRO A 159 -6.33 3.43 8.21
CA PRO A 159 -7.45 3.47 9.14
C PRO A 159 -7.09 4.48 10.22
N SER A 160 -7.88 5.54 10.37
CA SER A 160 -7.81 6.42 11.53
C SER A 160 -8.06 5.55 12.76
N THR A 161 -7.01 5.27 13.53
CA THR A 161 -7.16 4.70 14.86
C THR A 161 -7.99 5.72 15.65
N PRO A 162 -9.10 5.34 16.31
CA PRO A 162 -9.79 6.24 17.22
C PRO A 162 -8.76 6.68 18.26
N ILE A 163 -8.47 7.97 18.30
CA ILE A 163 -7.78 8.56 19.44
C ILE A 163 -8.75 8.38 20.60
N ASN A 164 -8.44 7.50 21.55
CA ASN A 164 -9.08 7.57 22.86
C ASN A 164 -8.81 8.96 23.41
N THR A 165 -9.84 9.80 23.39
CA THR A 165 -9.83 11.14 23.97
C THR A 165 -9.43 11.01 25.44
N PRO A 166 -8.35 11.67 25.90
CA PRO A 166 -8.10 11.79 27.33
C PRO A 166 -9.26 12.58 27.95
N VAL A 167 -9.86 12.04 29.01
CA VAL A 167 -10.86 12.70 29.85
C VAL A 167 -10.31 14.08 30.30
N PRO A 168 -11.09 15.17 30.26
CA PRO A 168 -10.62 16.48 30.70
C PRO A 168 -10.42 16.50 32.22
N SER A 169 -9.17 16.67 32.66
CA SER A 169 -8.84 17.07 34.04
C SER A 169 -9.12 18.56 34.25
N PRO A 170 -9.54 18.99 35.45
CA PRO A 170 -9.98 20.36 35.70
C PRO A 170 -8.86 21.40 35.60
N SER A 171 -9.24 22.59 35.12
CA SER A 171 -8.40 23.78 34.90
C SER A 171 -7.48 24.13 36.07
N HIS A 172 -6.19 24.31 35.76
CA HIS A 172 -5.32 25.23 36.48
C HIS A 172 -4.91 26.40 35.57
N SER A 173 -5.01 27.60 36.14
CA SER A 173 -4.77 28.94 35.56
C SER A 173 -3.40 29.08 34.87
N PRO A 174 -3.23 29.99 33.89
CA PRO A 174 -2.05 30.02 33.02
C PRO A 174 -0.83 30.61 33.73
N SER A 175 0.29 29.88 33.71
CA SER A 175 1.63 30.44 33.94
C SER A 175 2.21 30.92 32.61
N PRO A 176 2.99 32.02 32.58
CA PRO A 176 3.48 32.60 31.33
C PRO A 176 4.48 31.67 30.62
N VAL A 177 4.26 31.50 29.32
CA VAL A 177 5.06 30.67 28.40
C VAL A 177 6.45 31.25 28.26
N SER A 178 7.48 30.52 28.70
CA SER A 178 8.87 30.74 28.27
C SER A 178 9.07 30.04 26.93
N THR A 179 9.28 30.81 25.87
CA THR A 179 9.66 30.29 24.55
C THR A 179 11.04 29.63 24.62
N PRO A 180 11.25 28.44 24.01
CA PRO A 180 12.59 27.90 23.85
C PRO A 180 13.34 28.76 22.82
N SER A 181 14.26 29.61 23.30
CA SER A 181 15.26 30.23 22.42
C SER A 181 16.12 29.12 21.82
N LEU A 182 16.34 29.15 20.51
CA LEU A 182 17.44 28.40 19.91
C LEU A 182 18.75 28.77 20.64
N PRO A 183 19.65 27.82 20.92
CA PRO A 183 20.99 28.14 21.37
C PRO A 183 21.66 29.04 20.34
N GLY A 184 22.18 30.19 20.78
CA GLY A 184 22.97 31.07 19.93
C GLY A 184 24.22 30.36 19.40
N ALA A 185 24.68 30.77 18.22
CA ALA A 185 25.95 30.28 17.69
C ALA A 185 27.10 30.62 18.66
N PRO A 186 28.05 29.70 18.86
CA PRO A 186 29.17 29.92 19.78
C PRO A 186 30.01 31.12 19.33
N ARG A 187 30.39 31.95 20.30
CA ARG A 187 31.24 33.12 20.10
C ARG A 187 32.71 32.73 20.22
N PRO A 188 33.62 33.49 19.58
CA PRO A 188 35.06 33.31 19.81
C PRO A 188 35.38 33.42 21.31
N GLY A 189 35.86 32.34 21.92
CA GLY A 189 36.10 32.23 23.37
C GLY A 189 35.37 31.06 24.05
N ASP A 190 34.30 30.54 23.44
CA ASP A 190 33.47 29.47 24.02
C ASP A 190 34.15 28.09 24.04
N ALA A 191 35.37 27.96 23.51
CA ALA A 191 36.14 26.71 23.51
C ALA A 191 36.54 26.25 24.94
N HIS A 192 36.57 27.15 25.93
CA HIS A 192 36.83 26.77 27.33
C HIS A 192 35.68 25.99 27.98
N LEU A 193 34.48 25.99 27.38
CA LEU A 193 33.32 25.27 27.88
C LEU A 193 33.32 23.77 27.51
N LEU A 194 34.34 23.32 26.77
CA LEU A 194 34.52 21.93 26.31
C LEU A 194 35.64 21.19 27.04
N LEU A 195 36.16 21.76 28.14
CA LEU A 195 37.14 21.09 28.98
C LEU A 195 36.42 20.05 29.87
N PRO A 196 36.95 18.81 29.97
CA PRO A 196 36.34 17.72 30.74
C PRO A 196 36.44 17.92 32.26
#